data_AF-A0A453DE49-F1
#
_entry.id   AF-A0A453DE49-F1
#
_cell.length_a   1.000
_cell.length_b   1.000
_cell.length_c   1.000
_cell.angle_alpha   90.00
_cell.angle_beta   90.00
_cell.angle_gamma   90.00
#
_symmetry.space_group_name_H-M   'P 1'
#
loop_
_entity.id
_entity.type
_entity.pdbx_description
1 polymer ?
#
loop_
_entity_poly.entity_id
_entity_poly.type
_entity_poly.pdbx_seq_one_letter_code
_entity_poly.pdbx_strand_id
1 'polypeptide(L)'
;METVLDDKSEENALMALENAGLFKSGGLMKEKVLFCSSEVGRTSFVRQLESDFHIDASLEIISQLSRFIRCQLFVSSMEGGQLAANVFNSPSLEQFFS
;
A
#
# COMPACT_ATOMS: atom_id res chain seq x y z
N MET A 1 -1.71 -13.50 -4.42
CA MET A 1 -2.35 -12.45 -3.62
C MET A 1 -3.84 -12.71 -3.70
N GLU A 2 -4.56 -12.82 -2.57
CA GLU A 2 -6.01 -13.01 -2.61
C GLU A 2 -6.68 -11.74 -3.14
N THR A 3 -7.68 -11.90 -4.02
CA THR A 3 -8.44 -10.81 -4.62
C THR A 3 -9.85 -10.78 -4.03
N VAL A 4 -10.33 -9.59 -3.70
CA VAL A 4 -11.74 -9.37 -3.30
C VAL A 4 -12.60 -9.32 -4.56
N LEU A 5 -13.52 -10.27 -4.69
CA LEU A 5 -14.37 -10.47 -5.88
C LEU A 5 -15.86 -10.21 -5.61
N ASP A 6 -16.28 -10.35 -4.36
CA ASP A 6 -17.65 -10.21 -3.90
C ASP A 6 -17.71 -9.75 -2.43
N ASP A 7 -18.90 -9.40 -1.96
CA ASP A 7 -19.14 -8.94 -0.60
C ASP A 7 -18.65 -9.94 0.47
N LYS A 8 -18.68 -11.24 0.17
CA LYS A 8 -18.23 -12.27 1.10
C LYS A 8 -16.71 -12.28 1.25
N SER A 9 -15.99 -12.18 0.14
CA SER A 9 -14.53 -12.06 0.12
C SER A 9 -14.07 -10.74 0.73
N GLU A 10 -14.85 -9.67 0.60
CA GLU A 10 -14.60 -8.40 1.27
C GLU A 10 -14.70 -8.54 2.80
N GLU A 11 -15.79 -9.14 3.28
CA GLU A 11 -15.99 -9.43 4.71
C GLU A 11 -14.84 -10.28 5.27
N ASN A 12 -14.43 -11.31 4.52
CA ASN A 12 -13.31 -12.18 4.91
C ASN A 12 -11.99 -11.41 4.99
N ALA A 13 -11.70 -10.55 4.02
CA ALA A 13 -10.48 -9.72 4.02
C ALA A 13 -10.47 -8.77 5.23
N LEU A 14 -11.60 -8.08 5.51
CA LEU A 14 -11.72 -7.20 6.65
C LEU A 14 -11.56 -7.96 7.98
N MET A 15 -12.16 -9.14 8.13
CA MET A 15 -11.99 -9.98 9.31
C MET A 15 -10.54 -10.42 9.50
N ALA A 16 -9.82 -10.77 8.43
CA ALA A 16 -8.41 -11.13 8.51
C ALA A 16 -7.54 -9.97 9.01
N LEU A 17 -7.77 -8.75 8.51
CA LEU A 17 -7.07 -7.54 8.96
C LEU A 17 -7.39 -7.20 10.43
N GLU A 18 -8.64 -7.41 10.84
CA GLU A 18 -9.09 -7.21 12.22
C GLU A 18 -8.41 -8.20 13.17
N ASN A 19 -8.37 -9.49 12.79
CA ASN A 19 -7.69 -10.54 13.56
C ASN A 19 -6.16 -10.32 13.64
N ALA A 20 -5.55 -9.73 12.61
CA ALA A 20 -4.16 -9.29 12.63
C ALA A 20 -3.93 -8.08 13.56
N GLY A 21 -5.00 -7.46 14.08
CA GLY A 21 -4.96 -6.35 15.02
C GLY A 21 -4.82 -4.98 14.38
N LEU A 22 -5.03 -4.85 13.07
CA LEU A 22 -4.82 -3.61 12.32
C LEU A 22 -5.76 -2.47 12.75
N PHE A 23 -6.97 -2.81 13.21
CA PHE A 23 -8.02 -1.86 13.59
C PHE A 23 -8.16 -1.64 15.11
N LYS A 24 -7.16 -2.01 15.90
CA LYS A 24 -7.15 -1.76 17.36
C LYS A 24 -6.99 -0.27 17.66
N SER A 25 -7.20 0.12 18.92
CA SER A 25 -7.00 1.52 19.37
C SER A 25 -5.58 2.01 19.01
N GLY A 26 -5.50 3.15 18.31
CA GLY A 26 -4.25 3.69 17.76
C GLY A 26 -3.82 3.11 16.41
N GLY A 27 -4.57 2.15 15.86
CA GLY A 27 -4.37 1.56 14.54
C GLY A 27 -5.10 2.28 13.41
N LEU A 28 -5.33 1.56 12.30
CA LEU A 28 -6.04 2.09 11.14
C LEU A 28 -7.57 2.08 11.36
N MET A 29 -8.27 2.95 10.64
CA MET A 29 -9.74 2.98 10.63
C MET A 29 -10.28 1.99 9.60
N LYS A 30 -11.18 1.10 10.03
CA LYS A 30 -11.81 0.10 9.17
C LYS A 30 -12.58 0.75 8.02
N GLU A 31 -13.17 1.92 8.27
CA GLU A 31 -13.95 2.72 7.31
C GLU A 31 -13.08 3.36 6.22
N LYS A 32 -11.74 3.34 6.38
CA LYS A 32 -10.80 3.87 5.38
C LYS A 32 -10.19 2.80 4.48
N VAL A 33 -10.63 1.54 4.61
CA VAL A 33 -10.19 0.47 3.72
C VAL A 33 -10.93 0.61 2.39
N LEU A 34 -10.17 0.69 1.30
CA LEU A 34 -10.71 0.75 -0.06
C LEU A 34 -10.25 -0.49 -0.82
N PHE A 35 -11.20 -1.16 -1.48
CA PHE A 35 -10.93 -2.30 -2.34
C PHE A 35 -10.94 -1.88 -3.81
N CYS A 36 -10.00 -2.40 -4.60
CA CYS A 36 -10.00 -2.27 -6.04
C CYS A 36 -9.48 -3.56 -6.67
N SER A 37 -9.98 -3.89 -7.86
CA SER A 37 -9.66 -5.14 -8.57
C SER A 37 -8.46 -5.03 -9.51
N SER A 38 -7.89 -3.84 -9.68
CA SER A 38 -6.79 -3.58 -10.61
C SER A 38 -5.74 -2.65 -10.03
N GLU A 39 -4.51 -2.82 -10.49
CA GLU A 39 -3.39 -1.93 -10.13
C GLU A 39 -3.65 -0.49 -10.58
N VAL A 40 -4.30 -0.30 -11.73
CA VAL A 40 -4.72 1.02 -12.21
C VAL A 40 -5.70 1.68 -11.24
N GLY A 41 -6.63 0.90 -10.67
CA GLY A 41 -7.55 1.36 -9.63
C GLY A 41 -6.80 1.83 -8.39
N ARG A 42 -5.80 1.06 -7.94
CA ARG A 42 -4.94 1.42 -6.80
C ARG A 42 -4.18 2.73 -7.05
N THR A 43 -3.52 2.87 -8.20
CA THR A 43 -2.86 4.12 -8.61
C THR A 43 -3.84 5.30 -8.66
N SER A 44 -5.07 5.08 -9.14
CA SER A 44 -6.09 6.11 -9.24
C SER A 44 -6.57 6.58 -7.86
N PHE A 45 -6.82 5.65 -6.92
CA PHE A 45 -7.16 6.00 -5.55
C PHE A 45 -6.06 6.79 -4.87
N VAL A 46 -4.81 6.33 -4.94
CA VAL A 46 -3.67 7.01 -4.30
C VAL A 46 -3.52 8.44 -4.81
N ARG A 47 -3.70 8.66 -6.12
CA ARG A 47 -3.65 10.01 -6.71
C ARG A 47 -4.80 10.91 -6.24
N GLN A 48 -6.02 10.39 -6.14
CA GLN A 48 -7.18 11.18 -5.70
C GLN A 48 -7.15 11.48 -4.20
N LEU A 49 -6.58 10.58 -3.41
CA LEU A 49 -6.37 10.79 -1.97
C LEU A 49 -5.25 11.80 -1.69
N GLU A 50 -4.40 12.09 -2.68
CA GLU A 50 -3.27 13.01 -2.57
C GLU A 50 -2.38 12.70 -1.34
N SER A 51 -2.09 11.41 -1.13
CA SER A 51 -1.31 10.98 0.02
C SER A 51 0.11 11.54 -0.02
N ASP A 52 0.59 12.05 1.10
CA ASP A 52 1.96 12.57 1.21
C ASP A 52 3.02 11.46 1.19
N PHE A 53 2.66 10.31 1.75
CA PHE A 53 3.51 9.14 1.86
C PHE A 53 2.79 7.91 1.34
N HIS A 54 3.44 7.15 0.46
CA HIS A 54 2.89 5.91 -0.11
C HIS A 54 3.86 4.75 0.10
N ILE A 55 3.33 3.61 0.53
CA ILE A 55 4.08 2.37 0.75
C ILE A 55 3.46 1.29 -0.12
N ASP A 56 4.26 0.61 -0.94
CA ASP A 56 3.80 -0.53 -1.74
C ASP A 56 4.95 -1.50 -2.03
N ALA A 57 4.61 -2.74 -2.38
CA ALA A 57 5.55 -3.77 -2.80
C ALA A 57 5.59 -3.95 -4.33
N SER A 58 4.79 -3.22 -5.09
CA SER A 58 4.78 -3.20 -6.56
C SER A 58 5.64 -2.05 -7.09
N LEU A 59 6.76 -2.38 -7.74
CA LEU A 59 7.65 -1.40 -8.36
C LEU A 59 6.94 -0.62 -9.48
N GLU A 60 6.02 -1.26 -10.19
CA GLU A 60 5.24 -0.61 -11.25
C GLU A 60 4.42 0.55 -10.71
N ILE A 61 3.74 0.36 -9.58
CA ILE A 61 2.90 1.39 -8.96
C ILE A 61 3.76 2.52 -8.38
N ILE A 62 4.82 2.17 -7.66
CA ILE A 62 5.79 3.15 -7.13
C ILE A 62 6.34 4.03 -8.26
N SER A 63 6.65 3.42 -9.41
CA SER A 63 7.16 4.13 -10.58
C SER A 63 6.11 5.06 -11.19
N GLN A 64 4.87 4.59 -11.35
CA GLN A 64 3.76 5.40 -11.87
C GLN A 64 3.41 6.59 -10.96
N LEU A 65 3.56 6.42 -9.64
CA LEU A 65 3.23 7.41 -8.62
C LEU A 65 4.33 8.42 -8.31
N SER A 66 5.58 8.16 -8.76
CA SER A 66 6.76 9.00 -8.47
C SER A 66 6.64 10.49 -8.77
N ARG A 67 5.79 10.89 -9.72
CA ARG A 67 5.54 12.30 -10.05
C ARG A 67 4.42 12.96 -9.25
N PHE A 68 3.65 12.19 -8.49
CA PHE A 68 2.47 12.65 -7.77
C PHE A 68 2.67 12.65 -6.26
N ILE A 69 3.51 11.75 -5.74
CA ILE A 69 3.68 11.51 -4.30
C ILE A 69 5.01 12.07 -3.82
N ARG A 70 5.00 12.79 -2.69
CA ARG A 70 6.19 13.47 -2.17
C ARG A 70 7.25 12.50 -1.67
N CYS A 71 6.82 11.40 -1.05
CA CYS A 71 7.70 10.41 -0.44
C CYS A 71 7.09 9.01 -0.62
N GLN A 72 7.90 8.05 -1.06
CA GLN A 72 7.44 6.69 -1.30
C GLN A 72 8.39 5.66 -0.68
N LEU A 73 7.84 4.55 -0.21
CA LEU A 73 8.62 3.40 0.24
C LEU A 73 8.26 2.18 -0.61
N PHE A 74 9.24 1.70 -1.36
CA PHE A 74 9.18 0.41 -2.04
C PHE A 74 9.67 -0.67 -1.08
N VAL A 75 8.77 -1.55 -0.65
CA VAL A 75 9.12 -2.67 0.24
C VAL A 75 9.51 -3.88 -0.60
N SER A 76 10.80 -4.17 -0.66
CA SER A 76 11.33 -5.32 -1.41
C SER A 76 12.70 -5.74 -0.91
N SER A 77 12.94 -7.05 -0.83
CA SER A 77 14.28 -7.59 -0.56
C SER A 77 15.21 -7.52 -1.77
N MET A 78 14.67 -7.23 -2.96
CA MET A 78 15.46 -7.05 -4.17
C MET A 78 16.06 -5.64 -4.16
N GLU A 79 17.34 -5.53 -4.49
CA GLU A 79 17.94 -4.23 -4.80
C GLU A 79 17.19 -3.64 -5.99
N GLY A 80 16.29 -2.70 -5.69
CA GLY A 80 15.59 -1.93 -6.70
C GLY A 80 16.65 -1.30 -7.59
N GLY A 81 16.44 -1.36 -8.90
CA GLY A 81 17.34 -0.71 -9.85
C GLY A 81 17.38 0.82 -9.66
N GLN A 82 17.50 1.58 -10.73
CA GLN A 82 17.48 3.04 -10.60
C GLN A 82 16.08 3.53 -10.18
N LEU A 83 15.92 3.88 -8.90
CA LEU A 83 14.68 4.44 -8.34
C LEU A 83 14.69 5.97 -8.44
N ALA A 84 13.49 6.57 -8.45
CA ALA A 84 13.34 8.02 -8.39
C ALA A 84 13.81 8.57 -7.03
N ALA A 85 14.22 9.85 -7.00
CA ALA A 85 14.82 10.48 -5.81
C ALA A 85 13.89 10.51 -4.58
N ASN A 86 12.58 10.44 -4.80
CA ASN A 86 11.54 10.40 -3.76
C ASN A 86 11.13 8.98 -3.35
N VAL A 87 11.87 7.95 -3.79
CA VAL A 87 11.56 6.54 -3.50
C VAL A 87 12.66 5.96 -2.63
N PHE A 88 12.29 5.57 -1.42
CA PHE A 88 13.09 4.78 -0.50
C PHE A 88 12.87 3.29 -0.79
N ASN A 89 13.90 2.48 -0.56
CA ASN A 89 13.81 1.02 -0.62
C ASN A 89 14.18 0.46 0.76
N SER A 90 13.37 -0.47 1.26
CA SER A 90 13.68 -1.27 2.44
C SER A 90 13.15 -2.69 2.25
N PRO A 91 13.83 -3.73 2.75
CA PRO A 91 13.32 -5.10 2.69
C PRO A 91 12.10 -5.34 3.58
N SER A 92 11.86 -4.49 4.59
CA SER A 92 10.68 -4.57 5.46
C SER A 92 10.33 -3.21 6.09
N LEU A 93 9.15 -3.13 6.70
CA LEU A 93 8.72 -1.92 7.42
C LEU A 93 9.50 -1.75 8.73
N GLU A 94 9.79 -2.84 9.43
CA GLU A 94 10.55 -2.83 10.67
C GLU A 94 11.93 -2.22 10.44
N GLN A 95 12.64 -2.64 9.38
CA GLN A 95 13.96 -2.09 9.06
C GLN A 95 13.91 -0.62 8.62
N PHE A 96 12.80 -0.17 8.02
CA PHE A 96 12.65 1.23 7.61
C PHE A 96 12.40 2.17 8.80
N PHE A 97 11.65 1.71 9.81
CA PHE A 97 11.27 2.51 10.98
C PHE A 97 12.17 2.32 12.22
N SER A 98 13.20 1.46 12.11
CA SER A 98 14.24 1.28 13.15
C SER A 98 15.22 2.44 13.16
#